data_AF-A0A7X8CHC4-F1
#
_entry.id   AF-A0A7X8CHC4-F1
#
_cell.length_a   1.000
_cell.length_b   1.000
_cell.length_c   1.000
_cell.angle_alpha   90.00
_cell.angle_beta   90.00
_cell.angle_gamma   90.00
#
_symmetry.space_group_name_H-M   'P 1'
#
loop_
_entity.id
_entity.type
_entity.pdbx_description
1 polymer ?
#
loop_
_entity_poly.entity_id
_entity_poly.type
_entity_poly.pdbx_seq_one_letter_code
_entity_poly.pdbx_strand_id
1 'polypeptide(L)'
;MKEKKVRRRRDWKILKEFKEFLNRGNAFMLAVGVVIGGAFSAIVNAVVNILLSTATWALPGGLKGLITVLPAINDAQKGLDPANGLGQKFTVGELQGLAEAYAQRVYGSTDATVVSASKNEILAKYTQYGGLYAYKMSAIIDWGTLLTAVISFIIIGLVLFILVKTANSLHRKREELKARALEEYYKRHPEERPAPVEPGVPEPTEKDYLKQIVEILQKEKDA
;
A
#
# COMPACT_ATOMS: atom_id res chain seq x y z
N MET A 1 23.75 26.11 -38.60
CA MET A 1 22.33 25.67 -38.69
C MET A 1 22.08 24.14 -38.86
N LYS A 2 23.11 23.28 -39.02
CA LYS A 2 22.88 21.84 -39.33
C LYS A 2 22.60 20.92 -38.11
N GLU A 3 22.95 21.31 -36.89
CA GLU A 3 22.77 20.45 -35.70
C GLU A 3 21.31 20.27 -35.25
N LYS A 4 20.46 21.28 -35.42
CA LYS A 4 19.06 21.19 -34.99
C LYS A 4 18.22 20.19 -35.80
N LYS A 5 18.62 19.88 -37.05
CA LYS A 5 17.86 18.96 -37.93
C LYS A 5 18.13 17.48 -37.66
N VAL A 6 19.28 17.13 -37.08
CA VAL A 6 19.70 15.73 -36.85
C VAL A 6 19.02 15.12 -35.61
N ARG A 7 18.82 15.91 -34.53
CA ARG A 7 18.17 15.43 -33.29
C ARG A 7 16.73 14.94 -33.55
N ARG A 8 15.94 15.73 -34.28
CA ARG A 8 14.52 15.42 -34.59
C ARG A 8 14.29 14.06 -35.27
N ARG A 9 15.20 13.60 -36.15
CA ARG A 9 15.04 12.31 -36.84
C ARG A 9 15.35 11.12 -35.94
N ARG A 10 16.29 11.27 -35.00
CA ARG A 10 16.68 10.22 -34.05
C ARG A 10 15.62 10.00 -32.99
N ASP A 11 15.02 11.08 -32.49
CA ASP A 11 13.96 11.03 -31.48
C ASP A 11 12.71 10.33 -32.01
N TRP A 12 12.34 10.58 -33.28
CA TRP A 12 11.21 9.89 -33.93
C TRP A 12 11.49 8.40 -34.18
N LYS A 13 12.75 8.03 -34.40
CA LYS A 13 13.15 6.63 -34.61
C LYS A 13 13.03 5.84 -33.30
N ILE A 14 13.50 6.40 -32.17
CA ILE A 14 13.38 5.78 -30.84
C ILE A 14 11.91 5.66 -30.43
N LEU A 15 11.07 6.66 -30.68
CA LEU A 15 9.63 6.58 -30.36
C LEU A 15 8.91 5.51 -31.19
N LYS A 16 9.29 5.31 -32.45
CA LYS A 16 8.77 4.22 -33.29
C LYS A 16 9.21 2.86 -32.78
N GLU A 17 10.50 2.68 -32.49
CA GLU A 17 11.07 1.46 -31.91
C GLU A 17 10.44 1.14 -30.54
N PHE A 18 10.17 2.16 -29.73
CA PHE A 18 9.49 2.02 -28.44
C PHE A 18 8.02 1.62 -28.57
N LYS A 19 7.26 2.26 -29.47
CA LYS A 19 5.88 1.87 -29.75
C LYS A 19 5.82 0.44 -30.28
N GLU A 20 6.76 0.08 -31.16
CA GLU A 20 6.87 -1.27 -31.69
C GLU A 20 7.28 -2.29 -30.61
N PHE A 21 8.13 -1.90 -29.65
CA PHE A 21 8.46 -2.70 -28.47
C PHE A 21 7.25 -2.91 -27.54
N LEU A 22 6.46 -1.86 -27.26
CA LEU A 22 5.24 -1.98 -26.46
C LEU A 22 4.17 -2.85 -27.15
N ASN A 23 4.06 -2.72 -28.47
CA ASN A 23 3.12 -3.51 -29.27
C ASN A 23 3.64 -4.93 -29.56
N ARG A 24 4.94 -5.19 -29.35
CA ARG A 24 5.52 -6.53 -29.44
C ARG A 24 5.28 -7.27 -28.13
N GLY A 25 4.23 -8.08 -28.12
CA GLY A 25 3.96 -9.10 -27.10
C GLY A 25 3.26 -8.60 -25.82
N ASN A 26 3.50 -9.31 -24.72
CA ASN A 26 2.80 -9.15 -23.43
C ASN A 26 3.36 -8.02 -22.53
N ALA A 27 4.41 -7.31 -22.98
CA ALA A 27 5.14 -6.33 -22.17
C ALA A 27 4.26 -5.16 -21.69
N PHE A 28 3.33 -4.69 -22.55
CA PHE A 28 2.39 -3.64 -22.19
C PHE A 28 1.44 -4.09 -21.06
N MET A 29 0.88 -5.30 -21.12
CA MET A 29 -0.02 -5.82 -20.08
C MET A 29 0.71 -6.02 -18.75
N LEU A 30 1.96 -6.50 -18.78
CA LEU A 30 2.79 -6.64 -17.59
C LEU A 30 3.09 -5.28 -16.95
N ALA A 31 3.45 -4.27 -17.76
CA ALA A 31 3.73 -2.92 -17.27
C ALA A 31 2.48 -2.28 -16.62
N VAL A 32 1.31 -2.42 -17.24
CA VAL A 32 0.06 -1.91 -16.69
C VAL A 32 -0.29 -2.62 -15.37
N GLY A 33 -0.10 -3.94 -15.29
CA GLY A 33 -0.34 -4.72 -14.07
C GLY A 33 0.48 -4.23 -12.87
N VAL A 34 1.77 -3.92 -13.07
CA VAL A 34 2.66 -3.41 -12.01
C VAL A 34 2.23 -2.00 -11.56
N VAL A 35 1.89 -1.11 -12.49
CA VAL A 35 1.47 0.26 -12.17
C VAL A 35 0.15 0.28 -11.42
N ILE A 36 -0.84 -0.51 -11.87
CA ILE A 36 -2.13 -0.63 -11.19
C ILE A 36 -1.96 -1.31 -9.83
N GLY A 37 -1.12 -2.34 -9.72
CA GLY A 37 -0.84 -3.01 -8.46
C GLY A 37 -0.23 -2.08 -7.41
N GLY A 38 0.74 -1.24 -7.81
CA GLY A 38 1.33 -0.22 -6.94
C GLY A 38 0.32 0.83 -6.49
N ALA A 39 -0.48 1.36 -7.42
CA ALA A 39 -1.52 2.35 -7.11
C ALA A 39 -2.64 1.78 -6.22
N PHE A 40 -3.07 0.54 -6.48
CA PHE A 40 -4.09 -0.14 -5.68
C PHE A 40 -3.61 -0.38 -4.25
N SER A 41 -2.37 -0.83 -4.06
CA SER A 41 -1.76 -1.00 -2.73
C SER A 41 -1.72 0.33 -1.96
N ALA A 42 -1.38 1.44 -2.62
CA ALA A 42 -1.39 2.76 -2.00
C ALA A 42 -2.80 3.18 -1.53
N ILE A 43 -3.84 2.90 -2.32
CA ILE A 43 -5.24 3.17 -1.95
C ILE A 43 -5.65 2.32 -0.75
N VAL A 44 -5.36 1.03 -0.78
CA VAL A 44 -5.65 0.12 0.33
C VAL A 44 -4.95 0.59 1.60
N ASN A 45 -3.66 0.94 1.52
CA ASN A 45 -2.90 1.46 2.66
C ASN A 45 -3.49 2.78 3.21
N ALA A 46 -3.93 3.70 2.35
CA ALA A 46 -4.56 4.94 2.79
C ALA A 46 -5.86 4.67 3.57
N VAL A 47 -6.73 3.79 3.06
CA VAL A 47 -7.97 3.40 3.74
C VAL A 47 -7.68 2.68 5.05
N VAL A 48 -6.72 1.76 5.05
CA VAL A 48 -6.29 1.01 6.24
C VAL A 48 -5.73 1.97 7.30
N ASN A 49 -4.92 2.95 6.92
CA ASN A 49 -4.37 3.94 7.84
C ASN A 49 -5.47 4.78 8.50
N ILE A 50 -6.51 5.18 7.75
CA ILE A 50 -7.67 5.92 8.28
C ILE A 50 -8.47 5.05 9.27
N LEU A 51 -8.67 3.77 8.94
CA LEU A 51 -9.38 2.85 9.82
C LEU A 51 -8.56 2.50 11.07
N LEU A 52 -7.25 2.34 10.94
CA LEU A 52 -6.34 2.14 12.07
C LEU A 52 -6.29 3.37 12.98
N SER A 53 -6.17 4.58 12.43
CA SER A 53 -6.16 5.80 13.25
C SER A 53 -7.48 5.98 14.02
N THR A 54 -8.61 5.68 13.38
CA THR A 54 -9.93 5.76 14.01
C THR A 54 -10.14 4.66 15.06
N ALA A 55 -9.71 3.41 14.77
CA ALA A 55 -9.83 2.30 15.71
C ALA A 55 -8.89 2.46 16.91
N THR A 56 -7.70 3.01 16.72
CA THR A 56 -6.73 3.25 17.79
C THR A 56 -7.07 4.48 18.64
N TRP A 57 -7.83 5.44 18.10
CA TRP A 57 -8.37 6.56 18.88
C TRP A 57 -9.33 6.11 19.99
N ALA A 58 -10.04 5.01 19.79
CA ALA A 58 -10.96 4.45 20.80
C ALA A 58 -10.24 3.86 22.04
N LEU A 59 -8.91 3.73 22.01
CA LEU A 59 -8.11 3.25 23.13
C LEU A 59 -7.39 4.43 23.80
N PRO A 60 -7.91 5.00 24.91
CA PRO A 60 -7.25 6.09 25.62
C PRO A 60 -5.91 5.60 26.17
N GLY A 61 -4.81 6.19 25.70
CA GLY A 61 -3.43 5.80 26.04
C GLY A 61 -2.62 5.21 24.86
N GLY A 62 -3.30 4.77 23.79
CA GLY A 62 -2.69 4.31 22.55
C GLY A 62 -1.96 2.96 22.66
N LEU A 63 -2.11 2.12 21.63
CA LEU A 63 -1.46 0.80 21.58
C LEU A 63 0.06 0.89 21.70
N LYS A 64 0.66 1.96 21.15
CA LYS A 64 2.12 2.16 21.11
C LYS A 64 2.80 2.27 22.48
N GLY A 65 2.05 2.49 23.56
CA GLY A 65 2.59 2.55 24.93
C GLY A 65 2.71 1.18 25.61
N LEU A 66 2.12 0.12 25.04
CA LEU A 66 2.19 -1.23 25.59
C LEU A 66 3.54 -1.86 25.25
N ILE A 67 4.55 -1.48 26.02
CA ILE A 67 5.88 -2.07 25.91
C ILE A 67 6.34 -2.68 27.23
N THR A 68 7.01 -3.82 27.13
CA THR A 68 7.70 -4.44 28.25
C THR A 68 9.20 -4.32 28.01
N VAL A 69 9.86 -3.48 28.81
CA VAL A 69 11.31 -3.41 28.81
C VAL A 69 11.83 -4.56 29.65
N LEU A 70 12.61 -5.44 29.03
CA LEU A 70 13.25 -6.56 29.69
C LEU A 70 14.44 -6.05 30.54
N PRO A 71 14.73 -6.72 31.67
CA PRO A 71 15.84 -6.32 32.53
C PRO A 71 17.16 -6.35 31.76
N ALA A 72 18.07 -5.43 32.11
CA ALA A 72 19.40 -5.36 31.52
C ALA A 72 20.15 -6.67 31.78
N ILE A 73 20.65 -7.29 30.71
CA ILE A 73 21.59 -8.41 30.80
C ILE A 73 23.05 -7.95 30.70
N ASN A 74 23.31 -6.69 30.31
CA ASN A 74 24.65 -6.13 30.16
C ASN A 74 24.68 -4.62 30.46
N ASP A 75 25.89 -4.06 30.61
CA ASP A 75 26.08 -2.62 30.89
C ASP A 75 25.57 -1.72 29.77
N ALA A 76 25.61 -2.21 28.53
CA ALA A 76 25.05 -1.52 27.37
C ALA A 76 23.52 -1.38 27.44
N GLN A 77 22.83 -2.13 28.29
CA GLN A 77 21.37 -2.05 28.41
C GLN A 77 20.88 -1.26 29.60
N LYS A 78 21.76 -0.77 30.47
CA LYS A 78 21.36 -0.17 31.76
C LYS A 78 20.74 1.24 31.65
N GLY A 79 20.83 1.86 30.47
CA GLY A 79 20.40 3.24 30.25
C GLY A 79 21.58 4.19 30.21
N LEU A 80 21.30 5.49 30.05
CA LEU A 80 22.33 6.53 29.92
C LEU A 80 22.98 6.88 31.27
N ASP A 81 22.19 6.90 32.35
CA ASP A 81 22.65 7.16 33.72
C ASP A 81 21.65 6.54 34.73
N PRO A 82 21.82 5.25 35.07
CA PRO A 82 20.91 4.55 35.97
C PRO A 82 20.92 5.07 37.42
N ALA A 83 21.94 5.82 37.83
CA ALA A 83 22.02 6.37 39.18
C ALA A 83 21.10 7.59 39.39
N ASN A 84 20.68 8.24 38.29
CA ASN A 84 19.99 9.53 38.34
C ASN A 84 18.67 9.55 37.56
N GLY A 85 18.06 8.38 37.36
CA GLY A 85 16.73 8.26 36.75
C GLY A 85 16.71 8.09 35.23
N LEU A 86 17.85 8.25 34.54
CA LEU A 86 18.02 7.92 33.13
C LEU A 86 18.41 6.44 32.97
N GLY A 87 17.58 5.56 33.55
CA GLY A 87 17.70 4.11 33.42
C GLY A 87 17.14 3.59 32.10
N GLN A 88 16.69 2.34 32.06
CA GLN A 88 16.14 1.73 30.85
C GLN A 88 14.87 2.38 30.32
N LYS A 89 14.10 3.02 31.20
CA LYS A 89 12.82 3.64 30.87
C LYS A 89 12.55 4.85 31.75
N PHE A 90 11.90 5.85 31.19
CA PHE A 90 11.35 7.00 31.92
C PHE A 90 10.09 7.52 31.19
N THR A 91 9.23 8.28 31.87
CA THR A 91 7.99 8.80 31.29
C THR A 91 8.18 10.14 30.59
N VAL A 92 7.31 10.49 29.64
CA VAL A 92 7.39 11.77 28.92
C VAL A 92 7.33 12.99 29.86
N GLY A 93 6.59 12.88 30.97
CA GLY A 93 6.49 13.93 31.98
C GLY A 93 7.80 14.18 32.75
N GLU A 94 8.65 13.16 32.87
CA GLU A 94 9.93 13.26 33.60
C GLU A 94 11.06 13.81 32.72
N LEU A 95 10.88 13.85 31.39
CA LEU A 95 11.93 14.26 30.45
C LEU A 95 12.50 15.64 30.75
N GLN A 96 11.66 16.60 31.13
CA GLN A 96 12.08 17.97 31.45
C GLN A 96 13.02 17.99 32.66
N GLY A 97 12.60 17.38 33.78
CA GLY A 97 13.40 17.33 35.01
C GLY A 97 14.66 16.48 34.86
N LEU A 98 14.60 15.39 34.08
CA LEU A 98 15.77 14.57 33.77
C LEU A 98 16.78 15.31 32.88
N ALA A 99 16.31 16.11 31.93
CA ALA A 99 17.18 16.93 31.09
C ALA A 99 17.88 18.03 31.90
N GLU A 100 17.18 18.67 32.86
CA GLU A 100 17.77 19.65 33.78
C GLU A 100 18.82 19.01 34.69
N ALA A 101 18.53 17.84 35.26
CA ALA A 101 19.47 17.10 36.10
C ALA A 101 20.70 16.61 35.32
N TYR A 102 20.53 16.23 34.06
CA TYR A 102 21.64 15.85 33.17
C TYR A 102 22.47 17.08 32.76
N ALA A 103 21.83 18.19 32.40
CA ALA A 103 22.47 19.45 32.03
C ALA A 103 23.39 19.98 33.14
N GLN A 104 22.90 20.00 34.38
CA GLN A 104 23.68 20.47 35.53
C GLN A 104 24.91 19.58 35.79
N ARG A 105 24.85 18.28 35.49
CA ARG A 105 25.99 17.37 35.73
C ARG A 105 27.00 17.33 34.60
N VAL A 106 26.53 17.24 33.37
CA VAL A 106 27.40 17.10 32.20
C VAL A 106 28.01 18.43 31.79
N TYR A 107 27.26 19.52 31.94
CA TYR A 107 27.67 20.85 31.48
C TYR A 107 27.81 21.87 32.61
N GLY A 108 27.45 21.53 33.85
CA GLY A 108 27.57 22.44 35.00
C GLY A 108 26.57 23.62 34.99
N SER A 109 25.64 23.67 34.04
CA SER A 109 24.69 24.77 33.86
C SER A 109 23.27 24.26 33.60
N THR A 110 22.28 24.97 34.14
CA THR A 110 20.83 24.77 33.91
C THR A 110 20.24 25.81 32.95
N ASP A 111 21.08 26.49 32.17
CA ASP A 111 20.60 27.43 31.17
C ASP A 111 19.69 26.73 30.15
N ALA A 112 18.64 27.42 29.70
CA ALA A 112 17.63 26.86 28.81
C ALA A 112 18.22 26.25 27.52
N THR A 113 19.33 26.80 27.01
CA THR A 113 20.05 26.29 25.85
C THR A 113 20.73 24.94 26.14
N VAL A 114 21.33 24.80 27.32
CA VAL A 114 22.03 23.59 27.77
C VAL A 114 21.03 22.48 28.12
N VAL A 115 19.93 22.83 28.76
CA VAL A 115 18.81 21.91 29.02
C VAL A 115 18.21 21.40 27.71
N SER A 116 18.06 22.26 26.70
CA SER A 116 17.58 21.86 25.39
C SER A 116 18.57 20.95 24.65
N ALA A 117 19.87 21.24 24.73
CA ALA A 117 20.91 20.36 24.19
C ALA A 117 20.89 18.99 24.87
N SER A 118 20.82 18.97 26.21
CA SER A 118 20.71 17.76 27.04
C SER A 118 19.47 16.92 26.70
N LYS A 119 18.32 17.59 26.53
CA LYS A 119 17.08 16.95 26.08
C LYS A 119 17.27 16.27 24.72
N ASN A 120 17.94 16.92 23.77
CA ASN A 120 18.20 16.34 22.46
C ASN A 120 19.16 15.13 22.53
N GLU A 121 20.17 15.16 23.41
CA GLU A 121 21.06 14.01 23.63
C GLU A 121 20.32 12.81 24.23
N ILE A 122 19.46 13.05 25.21
CA ILE A 122 18.58 12.02 25.78
C ILE A 122 17.67 11.48 24.66
N LEU A 123 16.96 12.33 23.92
CA LEU A 123 16.10 11.88 22.81
C LEU A 123 16.85 11.15 21.70
N ALA A 124 18.15 11.41 21.51
CA ALA A 124 18.97 10.67 20.55
C ALA A 124 19.25 9.22 21.00
N LYS A 125 19.21 8.93 22.30
CA LYS A 125 19.52 7.60 22.87
C LYS A 125 18.29 6.82 23.31
N TYR A 126 17.13 7.46 23.41
CA TYR A 126 15.87 6.84 23.79
C TYR A 126 14.88 6.88 22.63
N THR A 127 13.99 5.88 22.57
CA THR A 127 12.88 5.80 21.61
C THR A 127 11.57 5.99 22.36
N GLN A 128 10.66 6.79 21.81
CA GLN A 128 9.35 7.03 22.39
C GLN A 128 8.34 5.95 21.99
N TYR A 129 7.70 5.37 23.00
CA TYR A 129 6.63 4.41 22.91
C TYR A 129 5.41 4.98 23.66
N GLY A 130 4.63 5.80 22.96
CA GLY A 130 3.50 6.53 23.56
C GLY A 130 3.95 7.50 24.66
N GLY A 131 3.58 7.21 25.92
CA GLY A 131 3.92 8.02 27.09
C GLY A 131 5.26 7.66 27.76
N LEU A 132 6.00 6.68 27.23
CA LEU A 132 7.23 6.17 27.83
C LEU A 132 8.39 6.25 26.83
N TYR A 133 9.56 6.66 27.31
CA TYR A 133 10.82 6.57 26.62
C TYR A 133 11.57 5.33 27.08
N ALA A 134 12.05 4.52 26.15
CA ALA A 134 12.88 3.36 26.45
C ALA A 134 14.24 3.47 25.74
N TYR A 135 15.29 3.03 26.41
CA TYR A 135 16.66 3.15 25.91
C TYR A 135 16.86 2.27 24.68
N LYS A 136 17.49 2.81 23.63
CA LYS A 136 17.59 2.14 22.31
C LYS A 136 18.26 0.77 22.35
N MET A 137 19.19 0.55 23.28
CA MET A 137 19.88 -0.74 23.39
C MET A 137 19.14 -1.73 24.29
N SER A 138 18.11 -1.31 25.02
CA SER A 138 17.32 -2.19 25.87
C SER A 138 16.55 -3.21 25.03
N ALA A 139 16.48 -4.44 25.53
CA ALA A 139 15.60 -5.45 24.95
C ALA A 139 14.16 -5.11 25.32
N ILE A 140 13.31 -4.91 24.32
CA ILE A 140 11.92 -4.47 24.50
C ILE A 140 11.00 -5.42 23.76
N ILE A 141 9.90 -5.81 24.40
CA ILE A 141 8.77 -6.45 23.75
C ILE A 141 7.72 -5.37 23.50
N ASP A 142 7.50 -5.03 22.23
CA ASP A 142 6.52 -4.04 21.81
C ASP A 142 5.18 -4.70 21.46
N TRP A 143 4.35 -4.92 22.50
CA TRP A 143 3.00 -5.46 22.36
C TRP A 143 2.09 -4.52 21.58
N GLY A 144 2.37 -3.22 21.62
CA GLY A 144 1.66 -2.21 20.86
C GLY A 144 1.75 -2.40 19.37
N THR A 145 2.98 -2.56 18.86
CA THR A 145 3.23 -2.83 17.45
C THR A 145 2.65 -4.18 17.03
N LEU A 146 2.77 -5.21 17.88
CA LEU A 146 2.18 -6.52 17.60
C LEU A 146 0.65 -6.44 17.44
N LEU A 147 -0.04 -5.83 18.41
CA LEU A 147 -1.49 -5.72 18.37
C LEU A 147 -1.96 -4.83 17.22
N THR A 148 -1.22 -3.75 16.93
CA THR A 148 -1.47 -2.91 15.75
C THR A 148 -1.35 -3.70 14.46
N ALA A 149 -0.35 -4.58 14.33
CA ALA A 149 -0.15 -5.43 13.16
C ALA A 149 -1.25 -6.49 12.99
N VAL A 150 -1.73 -7.07 14.10
CA VAL A 150 -2.87 -8.01 14.05
C VAL A 150 -4.15 -7.29 13.63
N ILE A 151 -4.43 -6.12 14.21
CA ILE A 151 -5.58 -5.30 13.83
C ILE A 151 -5.48 -4.87 12.37
N SER A 152 -4.30 -4.44 11.90
CA SER A 152 -4.11 -4.03 10.51
C SER A 152 -4.35 -5.18 9.54
N PHE A 153 -3.92 -6.40 9.87
CA PHE A 153 -4.19 -7.59 9.06
C PHE A 153 -5.69 -7.83 8.88
N ILE A 154 -6.47 -7.75 9.98
CA ILE A 154 -7.94 -7.91 9.93
C ILE A 154 -8.58 -6.79 9.09
N ILE A 155 -8.14 -5.55 9.28
CA ILE A 155 -8.66 -4.39 8.54
C ILE A 155 -8.34 -4.51 7.04
N ILE A 156 -7.12 -4.89 6.66
CA ILE A 156 -6.74 -5.08 5.25
C ILE A 156 -7.65 -6.13 4.60
N GLY A 157 -7.88 -7.25 5.28
CA GLY A 157 -8.81 -8.29 4.81
C GLY A 157 -10.23 -7.74 4.58
N LEU A 158 -10.75 -6.97 5.55
CA LEU A 158 -12.07 -6.35 5.44
C LEU A 158 -12.15 -5.32 4.31
N VAL A 159 -11.12 -4.48 4.15
CA VAL A 159 -11.05 -3.46 3.10
C VAL A 159 -10.99 -4.11 1.72
N LEU A 160 -10.14 -5.13 1.53
CA LEU A 160 -10.09 -5.88 0.28
C LEU A 160 -11.43 -6.55 -0.03
N PHE A 161 -12.09 -7.13 0.98
CA PHE A 161 -13.42 -7.69 0.82
C PHE A 161 -14.45 -6.64 0.35
N ILE A 162 -14.51 -5.47 0.98
CA ILE A 162 -15.42 -4.39 0.59
C ILE A 162 -15.09 -3.86 -0.81
N LEU A 163 -13.81 -3.70 -1.16
CA LEU A 163 -13.39 -3.22 -2.48
C LEU A 163 -13.77 -4.21 -3.58
N VAL A 164 -13.49 -5.51 -3.39
CA VAL A 164 -13.87 -6.55 -4.33
C VAL A 164 -15.39 -6.65 -4.45
N LYS A 165 -16.12 -6.57 -3.32
CA LYS A 165 -17.59 -6.58 -3.31
C LYS A 165 -18.18 -5.37 -4.04
N THR A 166 -17.61 -4.19 -3.84
CA THR A 166 -18.07 -2.95 -4.49
C THR A 166 -17.78 -2.99 -5.99
N ALA A 167 -16.58 -3.43 -6.37
CA ALA A 167 -16.21 -3.61 -7.77
C ALA A 167 -17.14 -4.61 -8.46
N ASN A 168 -17.37 -5.78 -7.85
CA ASN A 168 -18.24 -6.82 -8.39
C ASN A 168 -19.72 -6.36 -8.45
N SER A 169 -20.20 -5.64 -7.43
CA SER A 169 -21.55 -5.08 -7.44
C SER A 169 -21.76 -3.99 -8.48
N LEU A 170 -20.72 -3.20 -8.80
CA LEU A 170 -20.82 -2.13 -9.79
C LEU A 170 -20.85 -2.67 -11.22
N HIS A 171 -20.09 -3.73 -11.50
CA HIS A 171 -20.11 -4.40 -12.80
C HIS A 171 -21.52 -4.88 -13.15
N ARG A 172 -22.20 -5.59 -12.22
CA ARG A 172 -23.57 -6.07 -12.42
C ARG A 172 -24.58 -4.95 -12.71
N LYS A 173 -24.53 -3.84 -11.96
CA LYS A 173 -25.43 -2.69 -12.19
C LYS A 173 -25.19 -1.99 -13.52
N ARG A 174 -23.94 -1.91 -13.98
CA ARG A 174 -23.60 -1.31 -15.27
C ARG A 174 -24.07 -2.16 -16.44
N GLU A 175 -24.02 -3.48 -16.32
CA GLU A 175 -24.54 -4.41 -17.34
C GLU A 175 -26.05 -4.31 -17.49
N GLU A 176 -26.79 -4.27 -16.37
CA GLU A 176 -28.25 -4.09 -16.40
C GLU A 176 -28.67 -2.74 -17.00
N LEU A 177 -27.97 -1.64 -16.68
CA LEU A 177 -28.24 -0.32 -17.26
C LEU A 177 -27.93 -0.27 -18.76
N LYS A 178 -26.82 -0.88 -19.20
CA LYS A 178 -26.50 -1.01 -20.62
C LYS A 178 -27.57 -1.83 -21.34
N ALA A 179 -28.01 -2.94 -20.76
CA ALA A 179 -29.05 -3.78 -21.34
C ALA A 179 -30.38 -3.03 -21.48
N ARG A 180 -30.79 -2.28 -20.44
CA ARG A 180 -32.01 -1.45 -20.48
C ARG A 180 -31.92 -0.30 -21.48
N ALA A 181 -30.78 0.40 -21.52
CA ALA A 181 -30.55 1.48 -22.47
C ALA A 181 -30.53 0.95 -23.92
N LEU A 182 -29.97 -0.24 -24.13
CA LEU A 182 -29.95 -0.91 -25.42
C LEU A 182 -31.35 -1.40 -25.83
N GLU A 183 -32.15 -1.90 -24.88
CA GLU A 183 -33.55 -2.26 -25.13
C GLU A 183 -34.40 -1.03 -25.47
N GLU A 184 -34.23 0.08 -24.77
CA GLU A 184 -34.86 1.36 -25.12
C GLU A 184 -34.39 1.93 -26.45
N TYR A 185 -33.14 1.69 -26.83
CA TYR A 185 -32.60 2.03 -28.15
C TYR A 185 -33.31 1.23 -29.25
N TYR A 186 -33.44 -0.09 -29.09
CA TYR A 186 -34.14 -0.94 -30.06
C TYR A 186 -35.65 -0.71 -30.11
N LYS A 187 -36.27 -0.25 -29.01
CA LYS A 187 -37.67 0.20 -29.03
C LYS A 187 -37.85 1.46 -29.87
N ARG A 188 -36.82 2.31 -29.97
CA ARG A 188 -36.80 3.55 -30.77
C ARG A 188 -36.31 3.33 -32.20
N HIS A 189 -35.44 2.35 -32.41
CA HIS A 189 -34.83 1.97 -33.70
C HIS A 189 -35.06 0.48 -33.97
N PRO A 190 -36.31 0.06 -34.27
CA PRO A 190 -36.66 -1.34 -34.46
C PRO A 190 -35.92 -2.01 -35.62
N GLU A 191 -35.52 -1.24 -36.64
CA GLU A 191 -34.71 -1.66 -37.80
C GLU A 191 -33.26 -2.01 -37.47
N GLU A 192 -32.69 -1.46 -36.41
CA GLU A 192 -31.30 -1.72 -35.98
C GLU A 192 -31.19 -2.80 -34.91
N ARG A 193 -32.32 -3.44 -34.56
CA ARG A 193 -32.33 -4.52 -33.58
C ARG A 193 -31.55 -5.71 -34.14
N PRO A 194 -30.37 -6.05 -33.59
CA PRO A 194 -29.68 -7.26 -33.99
C PRO A 194 -30.57 -8.46 -33.66
N ALA A 195 -30.52 -9.50 -34.47
CA ALA A 195 -31.15 -10.77 -34.13
C ALA A 195 -30.73 -11.15 -32.71
N PRO A 196 -31.65 -11.67 -31.86
CA PRO A 196 -31.32 -12.04 -30.49
C PRO A 196 -30.02 -12.85 -30.48
N VAL A 197 -28.99 -12.35 -29.79
CA VAL A 197 -27.77 -13.13 -29.58
C VAL A 197 -28.21 -14.31 -28.74
N GLU A 198 -28.26 -15.50 -29.33
CA GLU A 198 -28.62 -16.72 -28.62
C GLU A 198 -27.69 -16.86 -27.40
N PRO A 199 -28.25 -16.88 -26.17
CA PRO A 199 -27.43 -17.00 -24.99
C PRO A 199 -26.81 -18.40 -24.97
N GLY A 200 -25.53 -18.49 -25.38
CA GLY A 200 -24.73 -19.69 -25.16
C GLY A 200 -24.08 -20.36 -26.37
N VAL A 201 -23.95 -19.71 -27.53
CA VAL A 201 -22.97 -20.18 -28.52
C VAL A 201 -21.67 -19.40 -28.28
N PRO A 202 -20.70 -19.94 -27.51
CA PRO A 202 -19.38 -19.31 -27.44
C PRO A 202 -18.87 -19.12 -28.86
N GLU A 203 -18.21 -17.99 -29.12
CA GLU A 203 -17.49 -17.77 -30.37
C GLU A 203 -16.73 -19.05 -30.71
N PRO A 204 -16.91 -19.65 -31.92
CA PRO A 204 -16.46 -21.00 -32.18
C PRO A 204 -15.00 -21.09 -31.78
N THR A 205 -14.69 -22.00 -30.86
CA THR A 205 -13.31 -22.07 -30.37
C THR A 205 -12.44 -22.50 -31.55
N GLU A 206 -11.13 -22.21 -31.56
CA GLU A 206 -10.22 -22.59 -32.65
C GLU A 206 -10.39 -24.07 -33.07
N LYS A 207 -10.73 -24.94 -32.12
CA LYS A 207 -11.06 -26.36 -32.33
C LYS A 207 -12.34 -26.59 -33.16
N ASP A 208 -13.36 -25.76 -33.02
CA ASP A 208 -14.61 -25.85 -33.79
C ASP A 208 -14.39 -25.44 -35.25
N TYR A 209 -13.56 -24.41 -35.49
CA TYR A 209 -13.13 -24.05 -36.84
C TYR A 209 -12.31 -25.17 -37.49
N LEU A 210 -11.37 -25.77 -36.77
CA LEU A 210 -10.58 -26.90 -37.28
C LEU A 210 -11.45 -28.11 -37.62
N LYS A 211 -12.49 -28.38 -36.82
CA LYS A 211 -13.42 -29.46 -37.10
C LYS A 211 -14.27 -29.19 -38.34
N GLN A 212 -14.76 -27.95 -38.51
CA GLN A 212 -15.44 -27.52 -39.73
C GLN A 212 -14.55 -27.65 -40.97
N ILE A 213 -13.27 -27.26 -40.88
CA ILE A 213 -12.32 -27.38 -42.00
C ILE A 213 -12.11 -28.84 -42.39
N VAL A 214 -11.94 -29.74 -41.41
CA VAL A 214 -11.77 -31.18 -41.68
C VAL A 214 -13.02 -31.76 -42.35
N GLU A 215 -14.21 -31.37 -41.90
CA GLU A 215 -15.48 -31.85 -42.43
C GLU A 215 -15.71 -31.37 -43.88
N ILE A 216 -15.33 -30.13 -44.20
CA ILE A 216 -15.35 -29.59 -45.56
C ILE A 216 -14.38 -30.35 -46.47
N LEU A 217 -13.16 -30.64 -46.00
CA LEU A 217 -12.15 -31.38 -46.77
C LEU A 217 -12.54 -32.83 -47.04
N GLN A 218 -13.24 -33.49 -46.10
CA GLN A 218 -13.77 -34.83 -46.34
C GLN A 218 -14.87 -34.81 -47.39
N LYS A 219 -15.76 -33.82 -47.32
CA LYS A 219 -16.84 -33.65 -48.31
C LYS A 219 -16.34 -33.34 -49.71
N GLU A 220 -15.22 -32.62 -49.85
CA GLU A 220 -14.54 -32.43 -51.14
C GLU A 220 -13.80 -33.68 -51.63
N LYS A 221 -13.34 -34.57 -50.73
CA LYS A 221 -12.65 -35.80 -51.10
C LYS A 221 -13.60 -36.92 -51.56
N ASP A 222 -14.83 -36.89 -51.05
CA ASP A 222 -15.89 -37.86 -51.37
C ASP A 222 -16.75 -37.43 -52.58
N ALA A 223 -16.49 -36.26 -53.16
CA ALA A 223 -17.11 -35.72 -54.39
C ALA A 223 -16.20 -35.90 -55.62
#